data_AF-A0A3N9NKH8-F1
#
_entry.id   AF-A0A3N9NKH8-F1
#
_cell.length_a   1.000
_cell.length_b   1.000
_cell.length_c   1.000
_cell.angle_alpha   90.00
_cell.angle_beta   90.00
_cell.angle_gamma   90.00
#
_symmetry.space_group_name_H-M   'P 1'
#
loop_
_entity.id
_entity.type
_entity.pdbx_description
1 polymer ?
#
loop_
_entity_poly.entity_id
_entity_poly.type
_entity_poly.pdbx_seq_one_letter_code
_entity_poly.pdbx_strand_id
1 'polypeptide(L)' 'GEVVIKLEYEGHTYTGQAVSTDVIEASAKAYLSALNRILYTKANVK' A
#
# COMPACT_ATOMS: atom_id res chain seq x y z
N GLY A 1 3.32 11.70 11.03
CA GLY A 1 2.00 11.51 10.42
C GLY A 1 1.64 10.05 10.29
N GLU A 2 0.36 9.75 10.49
CA GLU A 2 -0.28 8.54 10.00
C GLU A 2 -0.76 8.80 8.57
N VAL A 3 -0.47 7.87 7.65
CA VAL A 3 -0.84 7.96 6.24
C VAL A 3 -1.55 6.68 5.83
N VAL A 4 -2.69 6.85 5.15
CA VAL A 4 -3.47 5.77 4.56
C VAL A 4 -3.64 6.06 3.07
N ILE A 5 -3.30 5.09 2.22
CA ILE A 5 -3.36 5.19 0.76
C ILE A 5 -4.26 4.09 0.23
N LYS A 6 -5.15 4.46 -0.70
CA LYS A 6 -5.92 3.51 -1.51
C LYS A 6 -5.34 3.47 -2.91
N LEU A 7 -4.98 2.29 -3.39
CA LEU A 7 -4.53 2.02 -4.74
C LEU A 7 -5.60 1.20 -5.46
N GLU A 8 -5.86 1.55 -6.71
CA GLU A 8 -6.71 0.76 -7.59
C GLU A 8 -5.83 0.03 -8.60
N TYR A 9 -6.02 -1.28 -8.73
CA TYR A 9 -5.25 -2.11 -9.63
C TYR A 9 -6.11 -3.25 -10.15
N GLU A 10 -6.23 -3.35 -11.48
CA GLU A 10 -7.03 -4.39 -12.16
C GLU A 10 -8.48 -4.49 -11.61
N GLY A 11 -9.11 -3.34 -11.34
CA GLY A 11 -10.49 -3.28 -10.81
C GLY A 11 -10.63 -3.65 -9.33
N HIS A 12 -9.52 -3.88 -8.62
CA HIS A 12 -9.51 -4.18 -7.18
C HIS A 12 -8.86 -3.01 -6.42
N THR A 13 -9.44 -2.66 -5.27
CA THR A 13 -8.89 -1.63 -4.39
C THR A 13 -8.05 -2.25 -3.29
N TYR A 14 -6.82 -1.77 -3.14
CA TYR A 14 -5.88 -2.18 -2.10
C TYR A 14 -5.59 -0.99 -1.19
N THR A 15 -5.49 -1.26 0.10
CA THR A 15 -5.18 -0.24 1.10
C THR A 15 -3.81 -0.50 1.70
N GLY A 16 -3.00 0.55 1.79
CA GLY A 16 -1.72 0.55 2.47
C GLY A 16 -1.70 1.65 3.52
N GLN A 17 -1.01 1.38 4.64
CA GLN A 17 -0.96 2.27 5.78
C GLN A 17 0.45 2.32 6.35
N ALA A 18 0.84 3.47 6.87
CA ALA A 18 2.10 3.62 7.59
C ALA A 18 2.07 4.80 8.55
N VAL A 19 2.94 4.73 9.55
CA VAL A 19 3.15 5.78 10.54
C VAL A 19 4.65 6.11 10.54
N SER A 20 4.99 7.39 10.41
CA SER A 20 6.34 7.91 10.65
C SER A 20 6.27 9.33 11.18
N THR A 21 7.33 9.86 11.78
CA THR A 21 7.45 11.28 12.12
C THR A 21 7.51 12.16 10.87
N ASP A 22 8.07 11.65 9.78
CA ASP A 22 8.12 12.29 8.46
C ASP A 22 6.95 11.82 7.58
N VAL A 23 6.19 12.78 7.04
CA VAL A 23 5.02 12.51 6.19
C VAL A 23 5.39 11.94 4.83
N ILE A 24 6.52 12.35 4.24
CA ILE A 24 6.99 11.83 2.96
C ILE A 24 7.40 10.37 3.14
N GLU A 25 8.13 10.06 4.20
CA GLU A 25 8.52 8.68 4.52
C GLU A 25 7.29 7.81 4.80
N ALA A 26 6.33 8.28 5.60
CA ALA A 26 5.08 7.58 5.85
C ALA A 26 4.32 7.31 4.55
N SER A 27 4.28 8.27 3.62
CA SER A 27 3.61 8.11 2.33
C SER A 27 4.28 7.03 1.47
N ALA A 28 5.62 7.03 1.38
CA ALA A 28 6.36 6.00 0.66
C ALA A 28 6.13 4.59 1.25
N LYS A 29 6.15 4.48 2.58
CA LYS A 29 5.89 3.23 3.30
C LYS A 29 4.47 2.72 3.10
N ALA A 30 3.46 3.60 3.16
CA ALA A 30 2.07 3.24 2.92
C ALA A 30 1.86 2.74 1.48
N TYR A 31 2.52 3.37 0.49
CA TYR A 31 2.46 2.94 -0.90
C TYR A 31 3.07 1.54 -1.08
N LEU A 32 4.28 1.32 -0.55
CA LEU A 32 4.93 0.00 -0.58
C LEU A 32 4.08 -1.07 0.10
N SER A 33 3.41 -0.75 1.21
CA SER A 33 2.49 -1.68 1.87
C SER A 33 1.32 -2.09 0.97
N ALA A 34 0.71 -1.15 0.24
CA ALA A 34 -0.37 -1.46 -0.70
C ALA A 34 0.14 -2.28 -1.89
N LEU A 35 1.31 -1.91 -2.44
CA LEU A 35 1.95 -2.59 -3.57
C LEU A 35 2.31 -4.04 -3.23
N ASN A 36 2.90 -4.28 -2.06
CA ASN A 36 3.22 -5.63 -1.61
C ASN A 36 1.97 -6.50 -1.50
N ARG A 37 0.83 -5.92 -1.12
CA ARG A 37 -0.45 -6.62 -1.05
C ARG A 37 -0.99 -6.99 -2.43
N ILE A 38 -0.82 -6.13 -3.42
CA ILE A 38 -1.12 -6.43 -4.83
C ILE A 38 -0.27 -7.61 -5.32
N LEU A 39 1.04 -7.53 -5.13
CA LEU A 39 1.98 -8.57 -5.58
C LEU A 39 1.72 -9.91 -4.88
N TYR A 40 1.45 -9.90 -3.57
CA TYR A 40 1.11 -11.10 -2.82
C TYR A 40 -0.20 -11.73 -3.30
N THR A 41 -1.21 -10.91 -3.57
CA THR A 41 -2.50 -11.38 -4.11
C THR A 41 -2.28 -12.01 -5.50
N LYS A 42 -1.51 -11.38 -6.39
CA LYS A 42 -1.15 -11.96 -7.69
C LYS A 42 -0.36 -13.26 -7.58
N ALA A 43 0.59 -13.35 -6.66
CA ALA A 43 1.45 -14.52 -6.51
C ALA A 43 0.69 -15.77 -5.99
N ASN A 44 -0.36 -15.57 -5.19
CA ASN A 44 -1.17 -16.66 -4.61
C ASN A 44 -2.40 -17.04 -5.46
N VAL A 45 -2.64 -16.39 -6.60
CA VAL A 45 -3.72 -16.75 -7.55
C VAL A 45 -3.23 -17.77 -8.60
N LYS A 46 -2.28 -18.63 -8.23
CA LYS A 46 -1.78 -19.73 -9.09
C LYS A 46 -2.43 -21.06 -8.76
#